data_AF-A0A0M2XUA8-F1
#
_entry.id   AF-A0A0M2XUA8-F1
#
_cell.length_a   1.000
_cell.length_b   1.000
_cell.length_c   1.000
_cell.angle_alpha   90.00
_cell.angle_beta   90.00
_cell.angle_gamma   90.00
#
_symmetry.space_group_name_H-M   'P 1'
#
loop_
_entity.id
_entity.type
_entity.pdbx_description
1 polymer ?
#
loop_
_entity_poly.entity_id
_entity_poly.type
_entity_poly.pdbx_seq_one_letter_code
_entity_poly.pdbx_strand_id
1 'polypeptide(L)'
;MKTLKFNAKAAVAVAIAMASFIGLNSFKNAEKKTSSSWYQITTNASNPSDDVLGSAITDPTLSGQCNTTPDDMRCARFIENPDNHDLSGLTVDEASQLSNVQITSDLTYKPEQ
;
A
#
# COMPACT_ATOMS: atom_id res chain seq x y z
N MET A 1 41.84 -35.05 -12.46
CA MET A 1 40.89 -34.09 -11.84
C MET A 1 40.33 -33.21 -12.97
N LYS A 2 39.02 -33.28 -13.26
CA LYS A 2 38.39 -32.49 -14.32
C LYS A 2 37.92 -31.14 -13.73
N THR A 3 38.41 -30.05 -14.29
CA THR A 3 38.06 -28.67 -13.90
C THR A 3 36.80 -28.22 -14.62
N LEU A 4 35.70 -28.07 -13.88
CA LEU A 4 34.48 -27.43 -14.38
C LEU A 4 34.64 -25.92 -14.31
N LYS A 5 34.76 -25.27 -15.47
CA LYS A 5 34.71 -23.81 -15.62
C LYS A 5 33.26 -23.39 -15.88
N PHE A 6 32.62 -22.76 -14.90
CA PHE A 6 31.32 -22.15 -15.08
C PHE A 6 31.49 -20.70 -15.55
N ASN A 7 31.03 -20.41 -16.76
CA ASN A 7 30.89 -19.05 -17.30
C ASN A 7 29.63 -18.43 -16.69
N ALA A 8 29.79 -17.50 -15.74
CA ALA A 8 28.68 -16.77 -15.15
C ALA A 8 28.25 -15.62 -16.06
N LYS A 9 27.22 -15.86 -16.88
CA LYS A 9 26.36 -14.80 -17.41
C LYS A 9 25.22 -14.54 -16.43
N ALA A 10 24.91 -13.26 -16.23
CA ALA A 10 23.64 -12.71 -15.77
C ALA A 10 23.13 -13.11 -14.37
N ALA A 11 23.20 -12.15 -13.45
CA ALA A 11 22.18 -12.00 -12.41
C ALA A 11 22.03 -10.50 -12.13
N VAL A 12 20.98 -9.92 -12.71
CA VAL A 12 20.48 -8.58 -12.35
C VAL A 12 20.02 -8.68 -10.90
N ALA A 13 20.69 -7.94 -10.01
CA ALA A 13 20.30 -7.86 -8.61
C ALA A 13 19.05 -7.00 -8.48
N VAL A 14 17.89 -7.65 -8.38
CA VAL A 14 16.66 -7.01 -7.91
C VAL A 14 16.77 -6.93 -6.38
N ALA A 15 17.17 -5.76 -5.88
CA ALA A 15 17.15 -5.46 -4.46
C ALA A 15 15.71 -5.17 -4.03
N ILE A 16 14.93 -6.22 -3.72
CA ILE A 16 13.73 -6.06 -2.92
C ILE A 16 14.22 -5.85 -1.48
N ALA A 17 14.09 -4.62 -1.00
CA ALA A 17 14.37 -4.26 0.39
C ALA A 17 13.42 -5.04 1.31
N MET A 18 13.87 -6.21 1.78
CA MET A 18 13.24 -6.99 2.84
C MET A 18 13.57 -6.38 4.22
N ALA A 19 13.28 -5.09 4.40
CA ALA A 19 13.66 -4.35 5.61
C ALA A 19 12.49 -3.56 6.21
N SER A 20 11.31 -4.17 6.31
CA SER A 20 10.23 -3.59 7.15
C SER A 20 9.30 -4.65 7.77
N PHE A 21 9.74 -5.89 7.94
CA PHE A 21 8.95 -6.95 8.61
C PHE A 21 9.36 -7.19 10.08
N ILE A 22 9.75 -6.15 10.82
CA ILE A 22 10.03 -6.26 12.26
C ILE A 22 9.40 -5.08 13.01
N GLY A 23 8.28 -5.36 13.69
CA GLY A 23 7.56 -4.47 14.63
C GLY A 23 6.40 -3.73 13.95
N LEU A 24 5.13 -3.82 14.35
CA LEU A 24 4.56 -4.07 15.66
C LEU A 24 3.28 -4.94 15.57
N ASN A 25 3.25 -6.04 16.32
CA ASN A 25 2.04 -6.77 16.71
C ASN A 25 1.31 -6.04 17.86
N SER A 26 0.90 -4.78 17.68
CA SER A 26 0.23 -4.03 18.77
C SER A 26 -0.77 -3.00 18.28
N PHE A 27 -1.94 -3.42 17.76
CA PHE A 27 -3.20 -2.67 17.93
C PHE A 27 -4.37 -3.67 17.99
N LYS A 28 -4.50 -4.35 19.13
CA LYS A 28 -5.80 -4.92 19.54
C LYS A 28 -6.62 -3.78 20.13
N ASN A 29 -7.88 -3.70 19.69
CA ASN A 29 -8.94 -2.77 20.11
C ASN A 29 -8.96 -1.42 19.36
N ALA A 30 -9.65 -1.41 18.22
CA ALA A 30 -10.49 -0.27 17.86
C ALA A 30 -11.93 -0.77 17.86
N GLU A 31 -12.73 -0.21 18.78
CA GLU A 31 -14.17 -0.36 18.84
C GLU A 31 -14.79 -0.13 17.45
N LYS A 32 -15.94 -0.75 17.17
CA LYS A 32 -16.77 -0.51 15.97
C LYS A 32 -17.18 0.98 15.88
N LYS A 33 -16.25 1.86 15.53
CA LYS A 33 -16.49 3.12 14.86
C LYS A 33 -16.37 2.78 13.40
N THR A 34 -17.30 3.29 12.59
CA THR A 34 -17.16 3.40 11.13
C THR A 34 -15.67 3.50 10.75
N SER A 35 -15.09 2.41 10.23
CA SER A 35 -13.64 2.27 10.07
C SER A 35 -13.20 3.03 8.83
N SER A 36 -13.26 4.35 8.93
CA SER A 36 -12.65 5.23 7.96
C SER A 36 -11.16 5.30 8.26
N SER A 37 -10.32 4.93 7.29
CA SER A 37 -8.88 4.80 7.48
C SER A 37 -8.14 5.14 6.21
N TRP A 38 -6.89 5.58 6.37
CA TRP A 38 -5.96 5.71 5.27
C TRP A 38 -5.40 4.34 4.93
N TYR A 39 -5.34 3.99 3.66
CA TYR A 39 -4.69 2.78 3.17
C TYR A 39 -3.50 3.19 2.32
N GLN A 40 -2.34 2.59 2.56
CA GLN A 40 -1.21 2.73 1.65
C GLN A 40 -1.59 2.07 0.32
N ILE A 41 -1.18 2.66 -0.80
CA ILE A 41 -1.47 2.12 -2.13
C ILE A 41 -0.19 1.86 -2.90
N THR A 42 -0.22 0.79 -3.70
CA THR A 42 0.78 0.54 -4.73
C THR A 42 0.22 1.07 -6.03
N THR A 43 0.88 2.08 -6.59
CA THR A 43 0.42 2.79 -7.77
C THR A 43 0.65 1.99 -9.03
N ASN A 44 -0.41 1.82 -9.83
CA ASN A 44 -0.30 1.34 -11.20
C ASN A 44 -0.53 2.54 -12.12
N ALA A 45 0.56 3.02 -12.73
CA ALA A 45 0.80 4.43 -13.09
C ALA A 45 -0.24 5.14 -13.98
N SER A 46 -1.20 4.43 -14.60
CA SER A 46 -2.13 5.02 -15.56
C SER A 46 -3.54 5.28 -15.04
N ASN A 47 -4.03 4.52 -14.06
CA ASN A 47 -5.42 4.63 -13.60
C ASN A 47 -5.51 4.49 -12.07
N PRO A 48 -6.01 5.49 -11.34
CA PRO A 48 -6.18 5.40 -9.89
C PRO A 48 -7.11 4.27 -9.43
N SER A 49 -8.01 3.77 -10.27
CA SER A 49 -8.86 2.63 -9.94
C SER A 49 -8.09 1.29 -9.92
N ASP A 50 -6.94 1.23 -10.58
CA ASP A 50 -6.09 0.03 -10.66
C ASP A 50 -5.02 0.02 -9.55
N ASP A 51 -5.00 1.03 -8.68
CA ASP A 51 -4.10 1.07 -7.54
C ASP A 51 -4.47 -0.05 -6.55
N VAL A 52 -3.46 -0.77 -6.07
CA VAL A 52 -3.66 -1.89 -5.14
C VAL A 52 -3.59 -1.37 -3.71
N LEU A 53 -4.63 -1.63 -2.93
CA LEU A 53 -4.72 -1.29 -1.52
C LEU A 53 -3.81 -2.20 -0.70
N GLY A 54 -2.94 -1.60 0.11
CA GLY A 54 -2.10 -2.26 1.09
C GLY A 54 -2.74 -2.24 2.48
N SER A 55 -1.90 -2.16 3.51
CA SER A 55 -2.37 -2.06 4.88
C SER A 55 -2.95 -0.68 5.20
N ALA A 56 -3.86 -0.65 6.18
CA ALA A 56 -4.27 0.59 6.81
C ALA A 56 -3.06 1.25 7.50
N ILE A 57 -2.95 2.57 7.35
CA ILE A 57 -1.89 3.41 7.88
C ILE A 57 -2.47 4.54 8.73
N THR A 58 -1.60 5.17 9.53
CA THR A 58 -1.94 6.44 10.18
C THR A 58 -1.93 7.55 9.13
N ASP A 59 -2.62 8.66 9.42
CA ASP A 59 -2.66 9.83 8.54
C ASP A 59 -1.27 10.15 7.94
N PRO A 60 -1.12 10.04 6.61
CA PRO A 60 0.16 10.19 5.94
C PRO A 60 0.73 11.62 6.06
N THR A 61 -0.11 12.62 6.34
CA THR A 61 0.35 14.01 6.60
C THR A 61 1.12 14.14 7.91
N LEU A 62 0.94 13.19 8.84
CA LEU A 62 1.53 13.20 10.17
C LEU A 62 2.64 12.14 10.34
N SER A 63 2.54 11.01 9.64
CA SER A 63 3.36 9.82 9.89
C SER A 63 4.62 9.73 9.03
N GLY A 64 4.71 10.51 7.94
CA GLY A 64 5.83 10.47 7.00
C GLY A 64 5.97 9.15 6.22
N GLN A 65 5.00 8.23 6.33
CA GLN A 65 5.00 6.93 5.65
C GLN A 65 4.97 7.04 4.12
N CYS A 66 4.66 8.23 3.60
CA CYS A 66 4.62 8.54 2.18
C CYS A 66 5.82 9.35 1.66
N ASN A 67 6.79 9.66 2.52
CA ASN A 67 7.91 10.55 2.18
C ASN A 67 8.96 9.89 1.26
N THR A 68 8.92 8.57 1.08
CA THR A 68 9.83 7.82 0.20
C THR A 68 9.20 7.46 -1.14
N THR A 69 7.90 7.72 -1.31
CA THR A 69 7.19 7.56 -2.57
C THR A 69 7.65 8.67 -3.53
N PRO A 70 7.98 8.36 -4.79
CA PRO A 70 8.33 9.39 -5.76
C PRO A 70 7.25 10.46 -5.84
N ASP A 71 7.68 11.72 -5.99
CA ASP A 71 6.78 12.85 -6.14
C ASP A 71 5.78 12.58 -7.28
N ASP A 72 4.57 13.15 -7.16
CA ASP A 72 3.42 12.94 -8.05
C ASP A 72 2.77 11.53 -8.03
N MET A 73 3.38 10.53 -7.40
CA MET A 73 2.76 9.22 -7.22
C MET A 73 1.80 9.23 -6.01
N ARG A 74 0.60 8.70 -6.23
CA ARG A 74 -0.39 8.52 -5.17
C ARG A 74 0.18 7.52 -4.16
N CYS A 75 0.17 7.89 -2.89
CA CYS A 75 0.77 7.06 -1.84
C CYS A 75 -0.25 6.41 -0.92
N ALA A 76 -1.31 7.14 -0.58
CA ALA A 76 -2.36 6.64 0.28
C ALA A 76 -3.73 7.18 -0.11
N ARG A 77 -4.77 6.44 0.28
CA ARG A 77 -6.15 6.81 0.00
C ARG A 77 -7.01 6.60 1.22
N PHE A 78 -7.87 7.57 1.51
CA PHE A 78 -8.85 7.45 2.58
C PHE A 78 -10.04 6.66 2.09
N ILE A 79 -10.44 5.65 2.87
CA ILE A 79 -11.55 4.76 2.55
C ILE A 79 -12.41 4.59 3.78
N GLU A 80 -13.72 4.75 3.61
CA GLU A 80 -14.71 4.40 4.61
C GLU A 80 -15.10 2.94 4.45
N ASN A 81 -14.80 2.12 5.46
CA ASN A 81 -15.07 0.69 5.45
C ASN A 81 -15.84 0.29 6.74
N PRO A 82 -17.11 0.73 6.90
CA PRO A 82 -17.89 0.52 8.11
C PRO A 82 -18.13 -0.95 8.45
N ASP A 83 -18.11 -1.82 7.43
CA ASP A 83 -18.32 -3.27 7.56
C ASP A 83 -17.02 -4.03 7.87
N ASN A 84 -15.86 -3.36 7.90
CA ASN A 84 -14.53 -3.96 8.12
C ASN A 84 -14.19 -5.08 7.14
N HIS A 85 -14.51 -4.89 5.85
CA HIS A 85 -14.03 -5.80 4.80
C HIS A 85 -12.50 -5.84 4.78
N ASP A 86 -11.91 -6.99 4.45
CA ASP A 86 -10.48 -7.03 4.16
C ASP A 86 -10.24 -6.43 2.77
N LEU A 87 -9.60 -5.26 2.75
CA LEU A 87 -9.28 -4.55 1.51
C LEU A 87 -7.86 -4.82 1.02
N SER A 88 -7.07 -5.57 1.79
CA SER A 88 -5.66 -5.79 1.51
C SER A 88 -5.47 -6.60 0.23
N GLY A 89 -4.72 -6.06 -0.73
CA GLY A 89 -4.45 -6.70 -2.02
C GLY A 89 -5.56 -6.53 -3.06
N LEU A 90 -6.67 -5.89 -2.73
CA LEU A 90 -7.70 -5.50 -3.70
C LEU A 90 -7.27 -4.23 -4.44
N THR A 91 -7.71 -4.11 -5.68
CA THR A 91 -7.70 -2.82 -6.38
C THR A 91 -8.72 -1.87 -5.78
N VAL A 92 -8.54 -0.57 -6.01
CA VAL A 92 -9.54 0.45 -5.67
C VAL A 92 -10.90 0.15 -6.31
N ASP A 93 -10.93 -0.34 -7.56
CA ASP A 93 -12.18 -0.72 -8.21
C ASP A 93 -12.87 -1.89 -7.50
N GLU A 94 -12.15 -2.97 -7.21
CA GLU A 94 -12.69 -4.14 -6.50
C GLU A 94 -13.20 -3.76 -5.10
N ALA A 95 -12.47 -2.92 -4.37
CA ALA A 95 -12.89 -2.44 -3.05
C ALA A 95 -14.16 -1.59 -3.14
N SER A 96 -14.34 -0.80 -4.21
CA SER A 96 -15.54 0.03 -4.41
C SER A 96 -16.81 -0.78 -4.69
N GLN A 97 -16.67 -2.02 -5.14
CA GLN A 97 -17.79 -2.93 -5.41
C GLN A 97 -18.30 -3.62 -4.14
N LEU A 98 -17.57 -3.53 -3.02
CA LEU A 98 -17.98 -4.11 -1.75
C LEU A 98 -19.09 -3.29 -1.08
N SER A 99 -19.98 -3.98 -0.36
CA SER A 99 -21.10 -3.32 0.31
C SER A 99 -20.62 -2.29 1.33
N ASN A 100 -21.19 -1.09 1.26
CA ASN A 100 -20.94 0.01 2.18
C ASN A 100 -19.49 0.53 2.22
N VAL A 101 -18.62 0.14 1.29
CA VAL A 101 -17.31 0.76 1.13
C VAL A 101 -17.45 2.05 0.33
N GLN A 102 -16.96 3.16 0.88
CA GLN A 102 -16.94 4.45 0.17
C GLN A 102 -15.50 4.90 -0.05
N ILE A 103 -15.17 5.12 -1.31
CA ILE A 103 -13.87 5.61 -1.72
C ILE A 103 -14.02 7.05 -2.21
N THR A 104 -13.56 8.00 -1.40
CA THR A 104 -13.56 9.41 -1.79
C THR A 104 -12.34 9.70 -2.64
N SER A 105 -12.54 9.94 -3.95
CA SER A 105 -11.46 10.24 -4.90
C SER A 105 -10.57 11.42 -4.45
N ASP A 106 -11.19 12.39 -3.79
CA ASP A 106 -10.59 13.66 -3.40
C ASP A 106 -9.69 13.53 -2.17
N LEU A 107 -9.77 12.41 -1.46
CA LEU A 107 -8.94 12.09 -0.30
C LEU A 107 -7.84 11.08 -0.69
N THR A 108 -7.04 11.48 -1.68
CA THR A 108 -5.83 10.77 -2.07
C THR A 108 -4.61 11.59 -1.66
N TYR A 109 -3.75 11.03 -0.83
CA TYR A 109 -2.51 11.68 -0.42
C TYR A 109 -1.41 11.45 -1.47
N LYS A 110 -0.76 12.55 -1.85
CA LYS A 110 0.47 12.58 -2.62
C LYS A 110 1.50 13.39 -1.82
N PRO A 111 2.76 12.95 -1.73
CA PRO A 111 3.81 13.80 -1.17
C PRO A 111 3.95 15.08 -2.01
N GLU A 112 3.97 16.23 -1.35
CA GLU A 112 4.28 17.55 -1.94
C GLU A 112 5.74 17.89 -1.60
N GLN A 113 6.47 18.50 -2.53
CA GLN A 113 7.82 19.05 -2.30
C GLN A 113 7.78 20.42 -1.62
#